data_AF-A0A8C9I893-F1
#
_entry.id   AF-A0A8C9I893-F1
#
_cell.length_a   1.000
_cell.length_b   1.000
_cell.length_c   1.000
_cell.angle_alpha   90.00
_cell.angle_beta   90.00
_cell.angle_gamma   90.00
#
_symmetry.space_group_name_H-M   'P 1'
#
loop_
_entity.id
_entity.type
_entity.pdbx_description
1 polymer ?
#
loop_
_entity_poly.entity_id
_entity_poly.type
_entity_poly.pdbx_seq_one_letter_code
_entity_poly.pdbx_strand_id
1 'polypeptide(L)'
;MVKVTFNSALAQKEAKKDEPKSGEEALIIPPDAVAVDCKDPDDVVPVGQRRAWCWCMCFGLAFMLAGVILGGAYLYKYFALQPDDVYYCGIKYIKDDVILNEPSADAPAALYQTIEENIKIFEEEEVEFISVPVPEFADSDPANIVHDFNKKLTAYLDLNLDKCYVIPLNTSIVMPPRNLLELLINIKAGTYLPQSYLIHEHMVITDRIENIDHLGFFIYRLCHDKETYKLQRRETIKGIQKREASNCFAIRHFENKFAVETLICS
;
A
#
# COMPACT_ATOMS: atom_id res chain seq x y z
N MET A 1 -13.01 -34.11 -0.88
CA MET A 1 -12.08 -34.33 0.24
C MET A 1 -11.00 -35.31 -0.23
N VAL A 2 -9.83 -34.82 -0.64
CA VAL A 2 -8.77 -35.64 -1.24
C VAL A 2 -7.70 -35.90 -0.19
N LYS A 3 -7.33 -37.16 0.02
CA LYS A 3 -6.43 -37.61 1.08
C LYS A 3 -5.15 -38.12 0.42
N VAL A 4 -4.04 -37.41 0.60
CA VAL A 4 -2.72 -37.80 0.06
C VAL A 4 -1.77 -38.05 1.23
N THR A 5 -1.17 -39.23 1.25
CA THR A 5 -0.36 -39.75 2.35
C THR A 5 1.12 -39.48 2.09
N PHE A 6 1.87 -39.06 3.10
CA PHE A 6 3.32 -38.90 2.99
C PHE A 6 4.05 -40.21 3.26
N ASN A 7 4.97 -40.59 2.36
CA ASN A 7 5.89 -41.70 2.58
C ASN A 7 7.10 -41.23 3.41
N SER A 8 7.40 -41.96 4.48
CA SER A 8 8.69 -41.92 5.18
C SER A 8 9.36 -43.28 5.00
N ALA A 9 10.50 -43.31 4.32
CA ALA A 9 11.28 -44.52 4.11
C ALA A 9 12.34 -44.65 5.20
N LEU A 10 12.15 -45.60 6.12
CA LEU A 10 13.11 -45.88 7.19
C LEU A 10 13.27 -47.40 7.37
N ALA A 11 14.17 -47.97 6.58
CA ALA A 11 14.70 -49.34 6.62
C ALA A 11 16.00 -49.34 5.78
N GLN A 12 17.05 -50.12 6.01
CA GLN A 12 17.17 -51.35 6.80
C GLN A 12 18.66 -51.70 7.04
N LYS A 13 18.99 -52.21 8.25
CA LYS A 13 19.93 -53.33 8.54
C LYS A 13 20.27 -53.32 10.03
N GLU A 14 19.55 -54.04 10.88
CA GLU A 14 19.62 -55.50 11.10
C GLU A 14 20.98 -56.01 11.60
N ALA A 15 21.04 -56.25 12.91
CA ALA A 15 21.91 -57.25 13.51
C ALA A 15 21.19 -58.61 13.49
N LYS A 16 21.93 -59.71 13.30
CA LYS A 16 21.36 -61.06 13.30
C LYS A 16 21.79 -61.84 14.53
N LYS A 17 20.81 -62.48 15.17
CA LYS A 17 20.89 -63.32 16.39
C LYS A 17 21.17 -64.77 16.01
N ASP A 18 21.82 -65.53 16.89
CA ASP A 18 21.60 -66.98 17.07
C ASP A 18 21.99 -67.39 18.51
N GLU A 19 21.27 -68.36 19.10
CA GLU A 19 21.36 -68.76 20.53
C GLU A 19 21.90 -70.21 20.70
N PRO A 20 21.54 -71.03 21.73
CA PRO A 20 22.45 -71.29 22.85
C PRO A 20 22.73 -72.78 23.07
N LYS A 21 23.75 -73.14 23.88
CA LYS A 21 23.82 -74.46 24.53
C LYS A 21 24.35 -74.38 25.96
N SER A 22 23.58 -74.92 26.90
CA SER A 22 23.99 -75.30 28.24
C SER A 22 24.25 -76.82 28.26
N GLY A 23 25.17 -77.30 29.09
CA GLY A 23 25.52 -78.72 29.19
C GLY A 23 26.62 -78.97 30.22
N GLU A 24 26.22 -79.59 31.31
CA GLU A 24 26.99 -80.02 32.49
C GLU A 24 28.20 -80.92 32.17
N GLU A 25 29.31 -80.82 32.94
CA GLU A 25 29.68 -81.80 33.99
C GLU A 25 31.13 -81.66 34.55
N ALA A 26 31.29 -82.16 35.78
CA ALA A 26 32.49 -82.74 36.42
C ALA A 26 33.71 -81.87 36.83
N LEU A 27 33.92 -81.89 38.17
CA LEU A 27 35.11 -81.50 38.93
C LEU A 27 36.45 -82.10 38.43
N ILE A 28 37.56 -81.37 38.68
CA ILE A 28 38.79 -81.82 39.39
C ILE A 28 39.58 -80.57 39.88
N ILE A 29 40.31 -80.71 40.99
CA ILE A 29 41.08 -79.71 41.79
C ILE A 29 42.38 -80.43 42.27
N PRO A 30 43.54 -79.83 42.64
CA PRO A 30 44.13 -78.46 42.55
C PRO A 30 45.57 -78.51 41.90
N PRO A 31 46.61 -77.69 42.26
CA PRO A 31 46.71 -76.25 42.60
C PRO A 31 47.69 -75.47 41.67
N ASP A 32 47.90 -74.19 42.04
CA ASP A 32 49.13 -73.38 41.94
C ASP A 32 49.21 -72.18 40.96
N ALA A 33 49.31 -71.00 41.61
CA ALA A 33 50.12 -69.82 41.28
C ALA A 33 49.57 -68.66 40.39
N VAL A 34 49.64 -67.47 41.00
CA VAL A 34 49.73 -66.09 40.43
C VAL A 34 48.45 -65.35 39.96
N ALA A 35 47.75 -64.79 40.96
CA ALA A 35 47.38 -63.36 41.13
C ALA A 35 46.79 -62.48 39.98
N VAL A 36 45.59 -61.91 40.28
CA VAL A 36 45.21 -60.46 40.24
C VAL A 36 45.56 -59.68 38.95
N ASP A 37 44.63 -59.20 38.11
CA ASP A 37 43.56 -58.23 38.40
C ASP A 37 42.54 -58.15 37.24
N CYS A 38 41.32 -57.65 37.47
CA CYS A 38 40.29 -57.47 36.43
C CYS A 38 39.32 -56.30 36.73
N LYS A 39 39.70 -55.07 36.35
CA LYS A 39 38.80 -53.90 36.16
C LYS A 39 39.50 -52.77 35.38
N ASP A 40 38.82 -51.71 34.95
CA ASP A 40 37.98 -51.62 33.74
C ASP A 40 38.48 -50.39 32.92
N PRO A 41 38.13 -50.23 31.62
CA PRO A 41 38.67 -49.14 30.81
C PRO A 41 37.88 -47.81 30.95
N ASP A 42 38.53 -46.77 31.50
CA ASP A 42 37.99 -45.40 31.55
C ASP A 42 38.05 -44.71 30.17
N ASP A 43 36.88 -44.28 29.67
CA ASP A 43 36.74 -43.55 28.40
C ASP A 43 36.95 -42.03 28.61
N VAL A 44 38.22 -41.62 28.74
CA VAL A 44 38.60 -40.23 29.07
C VAL A 44 38.66 -39.35 27.82
N VAL A 45 37.53 -38.76 27.44
CA VAL A 45 37.50 -37.65 26.47
C VAL A 45 38.19 -36.41 27.08
N PRO A 46 39.21 -35.81 26.44
CA PRO A 46 40.00 -34.74 27.04
C PRO A 46 39.20 -33.45 27.26
N VAL A 47 39.23 -32.95 28.50
CA VAL A 47 38.43 -31.82 29.00
C VAL A 47 38.59 -30.53 28.17
N GLY A 48 39.74 -30.32 27.52
CA GLY A 48 39.98 -29.17 26.64
C GLY A 48 39.06 -29.12 25.41
N GLN A 49 38.68 -30.27 24.84
CA GLN A 49 37.92 -30.35 23.60
C GLN A 49 36.44 -29.97 23.78
N ARG A 50 35.86 -30.26 24.95
CA ARG A 50 34.50 -29.81 25.33
C ARG A 50 34.39 -28.28 25.41
N ARG A 51 35.44 -27.59 25.87
CA ARG A 51 35.40 -26.13 26.10
C ARG A 51 35.39 -25.34 24.78
N ALA A 52 36.21 -25.74 23.82
CA ALA A 52 36.25 -25.15 22.48
C ALA A 52 34.95 -25.38 21.68
N TRP A 53 34.38 -26.59 21.78
CA TRP A 53 33.10 -26.91 21.13
C TRP A 53 31.95 -26.08 21.70
N CYS A 54 31.85 -25.97 23.02
CA CYS A 54 30.84 -25.14 23.68
C CYS A 54 30.94 -23.67 23.22
N TRP A 55 32.15 -23.11 23.14
CA TRP A 55 32.35 -21.74 22.66
C TRP A 55 31.96 -21.57 21.19
N CYS A 56 32.32 -22.51 20.30
CA CYS A 56 31.91 -22.46 18.90
C CYS A 56 30.37 -22.46 18.75
N MET A 57 29.66 -23.27 19.54
CA MET A 57 28.18 -23.28 19.56
C MET A 57 27.61 -21.97 20.10
N CYS A 58 28.17 -21.40 21.17
CA CYS A 58 27.74 -20.12 21.72
C CYS A 58 27.96 -18.95 20.73
N PHE A 59 29.11 -18.88 20.07
CA PHE A 59 29.37 -17.87 19.04
C PHE A 59 28.46 -18.06 17.82
N GLY A 60 28.26 -19.30 17.35
CA GLY A 60 27.32 -19.60 16.27
C GLY A 60 25.89 -19.15 16.58
N LEU A 61 25.38 -19.46 17.78
CA LEU A 61 24.08 -18.98 18.26
C LEU A 61 24.03 -17.45 18.37
N ALA A 62 25.08 -16.80 18.87
CA ALA A 62 25.15 -15.35 18.95
C ALA A 62 25.11 -14.68 17.56
N PHE A 63 25.83 -15.22 16.56
CA PHE A 63 25.78 -14.72 15.19
C PHE A 63 24.42 -14.97 14.52
N MET A 64 23.79 -16.12 14.76
CA MET A 64 22.44 -16.40 14.26
C MET A 64 21.41 -15.45 14.87
N LEU A 65 21.45 -15.22 16.19
CA LEU A 65 20.56 -14.26 16.86
C LEU A 65 20.81 -12.82 16.40
N ALA A 66 22.08 -12.42 16.23
CA ALA A 66 22.41 -11.11 15.66
C ALA A 66 21.88 -10.97 14.22
N GLY A 67 22.03 -12.00 13.38
CA GLY A 67 21.48 -12.02 12.03
C GLY A 67 19.96 -11.89 11.99
N VAL A 68 19.24 -12.58 12.89
CA VAL A 68 17.78 -12.46 13.04
C VAL A 68 17.39 -11.06 13.54
N ILE A 69 18.13 -10.47 14.48
CA ILE A 69 17.83 -9.13 15.00
C ILE A 69 18.11 -8.04 13.95
N LEU A 70 19.25 -8.08 13.26
CA LEU A 70 19.56 -7.09 12.21
C LEU A 70 18.66 -7.27 10.98
N GLY A 71 18.45 -8.51 10.54
CA GLY A 71 17.53 -8.82 9.43
C GLY A 71 16.09 -8.44 9.77
N GLY A 72 15.64 -8.77 10.98
CA GLY A 72 14.32 -8.37 11.49
C GLY A 72 14.17 -6.86 11.59
N ALA A 73 15.17 -6.13 12.10
CA ALA A 73 15.14 -4.67 12.17
C ALA A 73 15.18 -4.01 10.78
N TYR A 74 15.93 -4.57 9.83
CA TYR A 74 15.97 -4.09 8.45
C TYR A 74 14.63 -4.30 7.73
N LEU A 75 14.06 -5.51 7.84
CA LEU A 75 12.74 -5.83 7.28
C LEU A 75 11.62 -5.03 7.97
N TYR A 76 11.69 -4.83 9.28
CA TYR A 76 10.76 -3.97 10.01
C TYR A 76 10.86 -2.51 9.56
N LYS A 77 12.08 -1.98 9.37
CA LYS A 77 12.26 -0.64 8.82
C LYS A 77 11.71 -0.52 7.39
N TYR A 78 11.84 -1.57 6.58
CA TYR A 78 11.37 -1.57 5.20
C TYR A 78 9.84 -1.73 5.06
N PHE A 79 9.22 -2.61 5.84
CA PHE A 79 7.79 -2.95 5.70
C PHE A 79 6.85 -2.30 6.73
N ALA A 80 7.32 -1.94 7.92
CA ALA A 80 6.48 -1.38 9.00
C ALA A 80 6.76 0.11 9.28
N LEU A 81 7.72 0.71 8.55
CA LEU A 81 8.14 2.11 8.67
C LEU A 81 8.14 2.86 7.33
N GLN A 82 7.79 2.20 6.23
CA GLN A 82 7.16 2.93 5.13
C GLN A 82 5.77 3.37 5.62
N PRO A 83 5.42 4.66 5.53
CA PRO A 83 4.04 5.06 5.76
C PRO A 83 3.15 4.41 4.69
N ASP A 84 1.87 4.22 5.02
CA ASP A 84 0.85 4.08 3.98
C ASP A 84 0.70 5.46 3.30
N ASP A 85 1.62 5.79 2.37
CA ASP A 85 1.60 7.04 1.58
C ASP A 85 0.33 7.17 0.71
N VAL A 86 -0.52 6.15 0.71
CA VAL A 86 -1.81 6.04 0.02
C VAL A 86 -2.95 6.12 1.03
N TYR A 87 -3.69 7.20 0.96
CA TYR A 87 -4.90 7.45 1.73
C TYR A 87 -6.13 7.20 0.86
N TYR A 88 -7.20 6.74 1.50
CA TYR A 88 -8.49 6.51 0.86
C TYR A 88 -9.46 7.57 1.39
N CYS A 89 -10.00 8.40 0.50
CA CYS A 89 -11.07 9.34 0.84
C CYS A 89 -12.40 8.82 0.27
N GLY A 90 -13.45 8.86 1.08
CA GLY A 90 -14.80 8.44 0.68
C GLY A 90 -15.81 9.54 1.01
N ILE A 91 -16.38 10.17 -0.01
CA ILE A 91 -17.33 11.27 0.13
C ILE A 91 -18.72 10.77 -0.23
N LYS A 92 -19.72 11.12 0.60
CA LYS A 92 -21.13 10.91 0.29
C LYS A 92 -21.79 12.26 0.03
N TYR A 93 -22.41 12.41 -1.13
CA TYR A 93 -23.22 13.58 -1.46
C TYR A 93 -24.62 13.17 -1.89
N ILE A 94 -25.55 14.12 -1.80
CA ILE A 94 -26.92 13.98 -2.29
C ILE A 94 -26.94 14.56 -3.70
N LYS A 95 -27.56 13.86 -4.66
CA LYS A 95 -27.77 14.41 -6.00
C LYS A 95 -29.04 15.26 -5.98
N ASP A 96 -28.93 16.56 -6.30
CA ASP A 96 -30.00 17.56 -6.19
C ASP A 96 -31.16 17.40 -7.20
N ASP A 97 -31.18 16.32 -8.00
CA ASP A 97 -32.29 15.94 -8.88
C ASP A 97 -33.63 15.77 -8.12
N VAL A 98 -33.57 15.54 -6.79
CA VAL A 98 -34.74 15.50 -5.93
C VAL A 98 -35.10 16.92 -5.48
N ILE A 99 -35.98 17.57 -6.24
CA ILE A 99 -36.69 18.76 -5.76
C ILE A 99 -37.43 18.36 -4.47
N LEU A 100 -36.97 18.88 -3.33
CA LEU A 100 -37.58 18.71 -2.01
C LEU A 100 -38.89 19.50 -1.88
N ASN A 101 -39.87 19.15 -2.72
CA ASN A 101 -41.25 19.62 -2.58
C ASN A 101 -41.92 18.83 -1.44
N GLU A 102 -41.93 19.46 -0.26
CA GLU A 102 -42.66 19.09 0.96
C GLU A 102 -42.24 17.78 1.66
N PRO A 103 -42.23 17.75 3.01
CA PRO A 103 -41.94 16.55 3.79
C PRO A 103 -43.15 15.60 3.79
N SER A 104 -43.35 14.89 2.68
CA SER A 104 -44.24 13.73 2.65
C SER A 104 -43.61 12.55 3.38
N ALA A 105 -44.43 11.79 4.12
CA ALA A 105 -43.95 10.64 4.92
C ALA A 105 -43.44 9.46 4.09
N ASP A 106 -43.62 9.50 2.77
CA ASP A 106 -43.18 8.52 1.78
C ASP A 106 -42.06 9.06 0.87
N ALA A 107 -41.37 10.14 1.27
CA ALA A 107 -40.21 10.65 0.53
C ALA A 107 -39.17 9.52 0.34
N PRO A 108 -38.76 9.18 -0.89
CA PRO A 108 -37.76 8.14 -1.10
C PRO A 108 -36.46 8.56 -0.42
N ALA A 109 -35.89 7.65 0.39
CA ALA A 109 -34.64 7.92 1.09
C ALA A 109 -33.59 8.44 0.10
N ALA A 110 -33.03 9.62 0.39
CA ALA A 110 -32.11 10.31 -0.51
C ALA A 110 -31.01 9.33 -0.96
N LEU A 111 -30.92 9.09 -2.27
CA LEU A 111 -29.96 8.14 -2.83
C LEU A 111 -28.57 8.79 -2.79
N TYR A 112 -27.87 8.62 -1.67
CA TYR A 112 -26.50 9.09 -1.49
C TYR A 112 -25.59 8.44 -2.54
N GLN A 113 -24.98 9.27 -3.37
CA GLN A 113 -23.90 8.84 -4.26
C GLN A 113 -22.59 8.89 -3.46
N THR A 114 -21.78 7.84 -3.58
CA THR A 114 -20.47 7.75 -2.92
C THR A 114 -19.39 7.86 -3.99
N ILE A 115 -18.46 8.80 -3.82
CA ILE A 115 -17.19 8.83 -4.55
C ILE A 115 -16.13 8.33 -3.58
N GLU A 116 -15.37 7.32 -3.99
CA GLU A 116 -14.17 6.86 -3.31
C GLU A 116 -12.96 7.22 -4.18
N GLU A 117 -11.88 7.72 -3.61
CA GLU A 117 -10.70 8.14 -4.35
C GLU A 117 -9.42 7.81 -3.58
N ASN A 118 -8.33 7.62 -4.33
CA ASN A 118 -7.02 7.27 -3.78
C ASN A 118 -6.12 8.50 -3.83
N ILE A 119 -5.75 9.03 -2.67
CA ILE A 119 -4.88 10.21 -2.52
C ILE A 119 -3.49 9.73 -2.12
N LYS A 120 -2.45 10.18 -2.83
CA LYS A 120 -1.06 10.00 -2.43
C LYS A 120 -0.41 11.34 -2.18
N ILE A 121 0.26 11.49 -1.05
CA ILE A 121 0.81 12.78 -0.60
C ILE A 121 2.33 12.67 -0.48
N PHE A 122 3.03 13.52 -1.24
CA PHE A 122 4.48 13.68 -1.20
C PHE A 122 4.79 14.98 -0.44
N GLU A 123 4.94 14.87 0.89
CA GLU A 123 5.09 16.02 1.80
C GLU A 123 6.39 16.82 1.59
N GLU A 124 7.48 16.17 1.16
CA GLU A 124 8.78 16.82 0.93
C GLU A 124 8.80 17.56 -0.41
N GLU A 125 8.17 16.99 -1.43
CA GLU A 125 8.06 17.54 -2.78
C GLU A 125 6.88 18.52 -2.95
N GLU A 126 6.04 18.68 -1.93
CA GLU A 126 4.79 19.44 -1.93
C GLU A 126 3.87 19.09 -3.11
N VAL A 127 3.62 17.79 -3.30
CA VAL A 127 2.82 17.25 -4.41
C VAL A 127 1.76 16.27 -3.91
N GLU A 128 0.57 16.35 -4.51
CA GLU A 128 -0.52 15.40 -4.30
C GLU A 128 -0.87 14.71 -5.62
N PHE A 129 -1.18 13.42 -5.55
CA PHE A 129 -1.70 12.63 -6.66
C PHE A 129 -3.05 12.02 -6.25
N ILE A 130 -4.12 12.38 -6.95
CA ILE A 130 -5.47 11.87 -6.69
C ILE A 130 -5.88 10.97 -7.86
N SER A 131 -6.38 9.77 -7.56
CA SER A 131 -6.93 8.85 -8.57
C SER A 131 -8.43 8.71 -8.31
N VAL A 132 -9.21 9.33 -9.19
CA VAL A 132 -10.68 9.25 -9.25
C VAL A 132 -11.04 8.02 -10.08
N PRO A 133 -11.72 7.01 -9.51
CA PRO A 133 -12.03 5.76 -10.19
C PRO A 133 -13.08 5.98 -11.29
N VAL A 134 -13.31 4.93 -12.08
CA VAL A 134 -14.48 4.85 -12.98
C VAL A 134 -15.74 5.01 -12.13
N PRO A 135 -16.53 6.08 -12.30
CA PRO A 135 -17.69 6.31 -11.46
C PRO A 135 -18.78 5.30 -11.81
N GLU A 136 -19.31 4.63 -10.79
CA GLU A 136 -20.45 3.71 -10.97
C GLU A 136 -21.75 4.48 -11.26
N PHE A 137 -21.82 5.79 -10.93
CA PHE A 137 -23.03 6.61 -11.05
C PHE A 137 -22.74 8.08 -11.39
N ALA A 138 -23.62 8.68 -12.19
CA ALA A 138 -23.61 10.06 -12.73
C ALA A 138 -22.62 10.33 -13.89
N ASP A 139 -22.92 11.38 -14.66
CA ASP A 139 -22.18 11.84 -15.84
C ASP A 139 -20.85 12.54 -15.46
N SER A 140 -19.96 11.80 -14.79
CA SER A 140 -18.62 12.25 -14.44
C SER A 140 -17.58 11.35 -15.12
N ASP A 141 -16.43 11.93 -15.49
CA ASP A 141 -15.34 11.20 -16.12
C ASP A 141 -14.27 10.80 -15.09
N PRO A 142 -13.72 9.57 -15.19
CA PRO A 142 -12.60 9.12 -14.36
C PRO A 142 -11.32 9.88 -14.71
N ALA A 143 -10.55 10.24 -13.68
CA ALA A 143 -9.38 11.09 -13.85
C ALA A 143 -8.24 10.74 -12.89
N ASN A 144 -7.01 10.98 -13.34
CA ASN A 144 -5.85 11.10 -12.46
C ASN A 144 -5.46 12.58 -12.37
N ILE A 145 -5.27 13.10 -11.17
CA ILE A 145 -5.07 14.52 -10.89
C ILE A 145 -3.74 14.68 -10.15
N VAL A 146 -2.95 15.68 -10.53
CA VAL A 146 -1.73 16.08 -9.82
C VAL A 146 -1.83 17.54 -9.42
N HIS A 147 -1.67 17.82 -8.14
CA HIS A 147 -1.43 19.17 -7.62
C HIS A 147 0.06 19.31 -7.32
N ASP A 148 0.74 20.20 -8.03
CA ASP A 148 2.14 20.53 -7.80
C ASP A 148 2.21 21.96 -7.23
N PHE A 149 2.39 22.06 -5.91
CA PHE A 149 2.39 23.35 -5.20
C PHE A 149 3.67 24.15 -5.46
N ASN A 150 4.78 23.45 -5.72
CA ASN A 150 6.05 24.04 -6.12
C ASN A 150 5.96 24.72 -7.49
N LYS A 151 5.26 24.12 -8.45
CA LYS A 151 4.97 24.69 -9.78
C LYS A 151 3.73 25.59 -9.80
N LYS A 152 2.86 25.46 -8.80
CA LYS A 152 1.54 26.12 -8.71
C LYS A 152 0.65 25.76 -9.90
N LEU A 153 0.64 24.48 -10.24
CA LEU A 153 -0.16 23.92 -11.33
C LEU A 153 -1.00 22.74 -10.83
N THR A 154 -2.24 22.64 -11.30
CA THR A 154 -2.99 21.38 -11.30
C THR A 154 -2.99 20.81 -12.72
N ALA A 155 -2.79 19.50 -12.84
CA ALA A 155 -2.98 18.76 -14.08
C ALA A 155 -4.03 17.67 -13.88
N TYR A 156 -5.03 17.65 -14.76
CA TYR A 156 -6.06 16.61 -14.85
C TYR A 156 -5.78 15.76 -16.08
N LEU A 157 -5.56 14.45 -15.91
CA LEU A 157 -5.60 13.48 -16.98
C LEU A 157 -6.97 12.82 -17.00
N ASP A 158 -7.76 13.14 -18.02
CA ASP A 158 -9.03 12.48 -18.30
C ASP A 158 -8.78 11.09 -18.91
N LEU A 159 -9.32 10.06 -18.28
CA LEU A 159 -9.09 8.65 -18.68
C LEU A 159 -10.08 8.17 -19.74
N ASN A 160 -11.18 8.89 -19.99
CA ASN A 160 -12.13 8.59 -21.07
C ASN A 160 -11.69 9.22 -22.40
N LEU A 161 -11.18 10.44 -22.36
CA LEU A 161 -10.71 11.20 -23.52
C LEU A 161 -9.24 10.98 -23.85
N ASP A 162 -8.46 10.41 -22.92
CA ASP A 162 -6.99 10.25 -22.99
C ASP A 162 -6.24 11.59 -23.18
N LYS A 163 -6.72 12.63 -22.50
CA LYS A 163 -6.27 14.02 -22.65
C LYS A 163 -5.86 14.64 -21.32
N CYS A 164 -4.82 15.45 -21.35
CA CYS A 164 -4.34 16.19 -20.19
C CYS A 164 -4.77 17.67 -20.25
N TYR A 165 -5.16 18.21 -19.11
CA TYR A 165 -5.66 19.56 -18.96
C TYR A 165 -4.95 20.25 -17.78
N VAL A 166 -4.30 21.38 -18.03
CA VAL A 166 -3.39 22.03 -17.08
C VAL A 166 -3.87 23.44 -16.76
N ILE A 167 -3.92 23.77 -15.46
CA ILE A 167 -4.41 25.05 -14.95
C ILE A 167 -3.51 25.59 -13.84
N PRO A 168 -3.39 26.92 -13.65
CA PRO A 168 -2.85 27.48 -12.42
C PRO A 168 -3.62 27.01 -11.19
N LEU A 169 -2.88 26.46 -10.23
CA LEU A 169 -3.37 25.97 -8.94
C LEU A 169 -4.06 27.10 -8.16
N ASN A 170 -5.25 26.83 -7.62
CA ASN A 170 -5.95 27.78 -6.76
C ASN A 170 -5.77 27.37 -5.29
N THR A 171 -4.73 27.88 -4.64
CA THR A 171 -4.39 27.58 -3.24
C THR A 171 -5.42 28.09 -2.21
N SER A 172 -6.47 28.78 -2.65
CA SER A 172 -7.64 29.12 -1.81
C SER A 172 -8.71 28.03 -1.81
N ILE A 173 -8.67 27.12 -2.79
CA ILE A 173 -9.58 25.97 -2.93
C ILE A 173 -8.84 24.69 -2.54
N VAL A 174 -7.71 24.39 -3.17
CA VAL A 174 -6.91 23.19 -2.91
C VAL A 174 -6.23 23.29 -1.54
N MET A 175 -6.43 22.29 -0.68
CA MET A 175 -5.76 22.19 0.62
C MET A 175 -4.30 21.77 0.45
N PRO A 176 -3.30 22.43 1.09
CA PRO A 176 -1.89 22.02 0.96
C PRO A 176 -1.57 20.63 1.54
N PRO A 177 -0.48 19.97 1.08
CA PRO A 177 -0.19 18.55 1.37
C PRO A 177 -0.19 18.18 2.85
N ARG A 178 0.47 18.99 3.69
CA ARG A 178 0.55 18.74 5.14
C ARG A 178 -0.81 18.90 5.84
N ASN A 179 -1.61 19.86 5.40
CA ASN A 179 -2.93 20.13 5.93
C ASN A 179 -3.92 19.03 5.49
N LEU A 180 -3.81 18.57 4.23
CA LEU A 180 -4.60 17.48 3.69
C LEU A 180 -4.29 16.17 4.41
N LEU A 181 -3.00 15.89 4.65
CA LEU A 181 -2.55 14.75 5.44
C LEU A 181 -3.13 14.78 6.87
N GLU A 182 -2.99 15.90 7.58
CA GLU A 182 -3.56 16.06 8.93
C GLU A 182 -5.09 15.86 8.93
N LEU A 183 -5.78 16.38 7.92
CA LEU A 183 -7.22 16.17 7.74
C LEU A 183 -7.56 14.69 7.55
N LEU A 184 -6.86 13.99 6.67
CA LEU A 184 -7.09 12.57 6.38
C LEU A 184 -6.78 11.67 7.59
N ILE A 185 -5.75 12.00 8.37
CA ILE A 185 -5.44 11.33 9.65
C ILE A 185 -6.61 11.51 10.64
N ASN A 186 -7.13 12.73 10.79
CA ASN A 186 -8.25 13.01 11.69
C ASN A 186 -9.58 12.36 11.23
N ILE A 187 -9.82 12.27 9.93
CA ILE A 187 -10.95 11.51 9.36
C ILE A 187 -10.79 10.01 9.68
N LYS A 188 -9.62 9.43 9.42
CA LYS A 188 -9.32 8.01 9.71
C LYS A 188 -9.40 7.68 11.21
N ALA A 189 -9.08 8.64 12.08
CA ALA A 189 -9.21 8.52 13.53
C ALA A 189 -10.64 8.74 14.06
N GLY A 190 -11.58 9.19 13.22
CA GLY A 190 -12.96 9.53 13.63
C GLY A 190 -13.06 10.79 14.50
N THR A 191 -11.98 11.57 14.63
CA THR A 191 -11.97 12.86 15.36
C THR A 191 -12.56 14.00 14.53
N TYR A 192 -12.66 13.82 13.21
CA TYR A 192 -13.29 14.75 12.29
C TYR A 192 -14.32 14.04 11.39
N LEU A 193 -15.54 14.59 11.35
CA LEU A 193 -16.61 14.15 10.44
C LEU A 193 -16.84 15.27 9.40
N PRO A 194 -16.44 15.09 8.13
CA PRO A 194 -16.59 16.12 7.11
C PRO A 194 -18.07 16.35 6.76
N GLN A 195 -18.50 17.61 6.83
CA GLN A 195 -19.72 18.07 6.16
C GLN A 195 -19.33 18.61 4.78
N SER A 196 -19.13 17.70 3.83
CA SER A 196 -18.76 18.03 2.45
C SER A 196 -19.95 18.62 1.69
N TYR A 197 -19.76 19.80 1.12
CA TYR A 197 -20.61 20.37 0.08
C TYR A 197 -19.93 20.22 -1.30
N LEU A 198 -20.67 20.50 -2.38
CA LEU A 198 -20.16 20.45 -3.75
C LEU A 198 -19.98 21.86 -4.31
N ILE A 199 -18.73 22.23 -4.61
CA ILE A 199 -18.41 23.46 -5.36
C ILE A 199 -18.37 23.12 -6.86
N HIS A 200 -18.82 24.03 -7.71
CA HIS A 200 -18.80 23.85 -9.16
C HIS A 200 -17.82 24.86 -9.79
N GLU A 201 -16.72 24.39 -10.40
CA GLU A 201 -15.81 25.22 -11.20
C GLU A 201 -16.05 25.02 -12.70
N HIS A 202 -16.38 26.10 -13.41
CA HIS A 202 -16.49 26.07 -14.87
C HIS A 202 -15.17 26.43 -15.54
N MET A 203 -14.63 25.51 -16.33
CA MET A 203 -13.39 25.64 -17.07
C MET A 203 -13.64 25.65 -18.58
N VAL A 204 -12.83 26.41 -19.31
CA VAL A 204 -12.83 26.44 -20.78
C VAL A 204 -11.44 26.06 -21.28
N ILE A 205 -11.40 25.19 -22.28
CA ILE A 205 -10.17 24.81 -22.99
C ILE A 205 -9.69 26.01 -23.81
N THR A 206 -8.39 26.35 -23.72
CA THR A 206 -7.81 27.44 -24.53
C THR A 206 -6.74 26.93 -25.50
N ASP A 207 -5.48 26.97 -25.11
CA ASP A 207 -4.35 26.73 -25.99
C ASP A 207 -3.84 25.29 -25.84
N ARG A 208 -3.37 24.67 -26.91
CA ARG A 208 -2.61 23.41 -26.81
C ARG A 208 -1.23 23.70 -26.24
N ILE A 209 -0.75 22.87 -25.32
CA ILE A 209 0.61 22.91 -24.79
C ILE A 209 1.46 21.93 -25.60
N GLU A 210 2.38 22.46 -26.41
CA GLU A 210 3.27 21.64 -27.25
C GLU A 210 4.47 21.07 -26.47
N ASN A 211 5.00 21.83 -25.50
CA ASN A 211 6.14 21.45 -24.67
C ASN A 211 5.71 21.25 -23.21
N ILE A 212 5.67 19.99 -22.80
CA ILE A 212 5.24 19.54 -21.47
C ILE A 212 6.40 19.54 -20.46
N ASP A 213 7.66 19.50 -20.93
CA ASP A 213 8.87 19.37 -20.10
C ASP A 213 9.01 20.51 -19.07
N HIS A 214 8.48 21.70 -19.39
CA HIS A 214 8.50 22.86 -18.53
C HIS A 214 7.48 22.82 -17.38
N LEU A 215 6.50 21.91 -17.41
CA LEU A 215 5.42 21.84 -16.40
C LEU A 215 5.86 21.20 -15.08
N GLY A 216 7.02 20.53 -15.04
CA GLY A 216 7.55 19.85 -13.86
C GLY A 216 7.45 18.32 -13.95
N PHE A 217 8.26 17.63 -13.15
CA PHE A 217 8.46 16.18 -13.26
C PHE A 217 7.16 15.37 -13.08
N PHE A 218 6.34 15.73 -12.09
CA PHE A 218 5.10 14.99 -11.78
C PHE A 218 4.03 15.18 -12.85
N ILE A 219 3.83 16.42 -13.32
CA ILE A 219 2.89 16.73 -14.41
C ILE A 219 3.36 16.14 -15.74
N TYR A 220 4.65 16.23 -16.04
CA TYR A 220 5.25 15.55 -17.21
C TYR A 220 4.97 14.04 -17.17
N ARG A 221 5.22 13.38 -16.03
CA ARG A 221 4.98 11.95 -15.87
C ARG A 221 3.50 11.56 -16.01
N LEU A 222 2.57 12.43 -15.60
CA LEU A 222 1.13 12.23 -15.77
C LEU A 222 0.71 12.39 -17.24
N CYS A 223 1.21 13.42 -17.92
CA CYS A 223 0.71 13.87 -19.22
C CYS A 223 1.60 13.47 -20.42
N HIS A 224 2.64 12.66 -20.20
CA HIS A 224 3.49 12.11 -21.25
C HIS A 224 2.67 11.34 -22.30
N ASP A 225 3.02 11.53 -23.58
CA ASP A 225 2.29 10.99 -24.74
C ASP A 225 0.81 11.43 -24.89
N LYS A 226 0.32 12.41 -24.10
CA LYS A 226 -1.08 12.89 -24.17
C LYS A 226 -1.21 14.25 -24.83
N GLU A 227 -2.33 14.46 -25.54
CA GLU A 227 -2.69 15.80 -25.99
C GLU A 227 -2.97 16.67 -24.77
N THR A 228 -2.10 17.66 -24.54
CA THR A 228 -2.16 18.52 -23.36
C THR A 228 -2.69 19.90 -23.73
N TYR A 229 -3.67 20.38 -22.96
CA TYR A 229 -4.34 21.67 -23.17
C TYR A 229 -4.30 22.53 -21.92
N LYS A 230 -4.31 23.84 -22.11
CA LYS A 230 -4.43 24.82 -21.04
C LYS A 230 -5.90 25.10 -20.74
N LEU A 231 -6.27 25.08 -19.46
CA LEU A 231 -7.59 25.53 -19.00
C LEU A 231 -7.55 26.97 -18.50
N GLN A 232 -8.70 27.64 -18.59
CA GLN A 232 -8.97 28.90 -17.89
C GLN A 232 -10.33 28.83 -17.20
N ARG A 233 -10.40 29.35 -15.97
CA ARG A 233 -11.66 29.53 -15.23
C ARG A 233 -12.55 30.49 -16.02
N ARG A 234 -13.81 30.12 -16.25
CA ARG A 234 -14.74 30.89 -17.10
C ARG A 234 -14.89 32.35 -16.65
N GLU A 235 -14.83 32.59 -15.33
CA GLU A 235 -14.90 33.92 -14.70
C GLU A 235 -13.75 34.85 -15.11
N THR A 236 -12.58 34.33 -15.47
CA THR A 236 -11.41 35.16 -15.83
C THR A 236 -11.41 35.58 -17.30
N ILE A 237 -12.26 34.95 -18.14
CA ILE A 237 -12.30 35.19 -19.58
C ILE A 237 -13.14 36.44 -19.88
N LYS A 238 -12.46 37.55 -20.19
CA LYS A 238 -13.10 38.81 -20.56
C LYS A 238 -13.59 38.78 -22.02
N GLY A 239 -14.90 38.71 -22.22
CA GLY A 239 -15.51 38.89 -23.55
C GLY A 239 -16.94 38.39 -23.66
N ILE A 240 -17.57 38.63 -24.82
CA ILE A 240 -18.84 37.99 -25.19
C ILE A 240 -18.53 36.57 -25.65
N GLN A 241 -18.81 35.57 -24.82
CA GLN A 241 -18.73 34.18 -25.24
C GLN A 241 -19.99 33.76 -26.01
N LYS A 242 -19.77 33.00 -27.09
CA LYS A 242 -20.83 32.44 -27.95
C LYS A 242 -21.61 31.39 -27.15
N ARG A 243 -22.95 31.48 -27.13
CA ARG A 243 -23.83 30.49 -26.48
C ARG A 243 -24.04 29.27 -27.38
N GLU A 244 -22.97 28.60 -27.76
CA GLU A 244 -23.07 27.25 -28.31
C GLU A 244 -23.14 26.23 -27.18
N ALA A 245 -23.78 25.09 -27.44
CA ALA A 245 -23.70 23.93 -26.59
C ALA A 245 -22.31 23.31 -26.78
N SER A 246 -21.33 23.83 -26.06
CA SER A 246 -20.00 23.22 -25.95
C SER A 246 -20.14 21.81 -25.40
N ASN A 247 -19.43 20.85 -25.99
CA ASN A 247 -19.31 19.53 -25.37
C ASN A 247 -18.51 19.74 -24.09
N CYS A 248 -19.16 19.45 -22.96
CA CYS A 248 -18.56 19.55 -21.64
C CYS A 248 -18.57 18.18 -20.95
N PHE A 249 -17.58 17.97 -20.11
CA PHE A 249 -17.46 16.81 -19.24
C PHE A 249 -17.12 17.27 -17.81
N ALA A 250 -17.40 16.44 -16.82
CA ALA A 250 -17.29 16.80 -15.41
C ALA A 250 -16.38 15.84 -14.66
N ILE A 251 -15.37 16.33 -13.95
CA ILE A 251 -14.55 15.54 -13.02
C ILE A 251 -14.96 15.92 -11.59
N ARG A 252 -15.25 14.93 -10.75
CA ARG A 252 -15.66 15.13 -9.34
C ARG A 252 -14.65 14.50 -8.37
N HIS A 253 -14.09 15.29 -7.47
CA HIS A 253 -13.05 14.84 -6.51
C HIS A 253 -13.00 15.69 -5.24
N PHE A 254 -12.24 15.23 -4.24
CA PHE A 254 -11.90 15.97 -3.02
C PHE A 254 -10.78 16.97 -3.31
N GLU A 255 -10.94 18.22 -2.86
CA GLU A 255 -9.90 19.27 -2.95
C GLU A 255 -9.55 19.84 -1.56
N ASN A 256 -10.46 19.69 -0.60
CA ASN A 256 -10.41 20.33 0.71
C ASN A 256 -11.44 19.64 1.63
N LYS A 257 -12.01 20.32 2.61
CA LYS A 257 -13.17 19.85 3.40
C LYS A 257 -14.49 19.74 2.60
N PHE A 258 -14.42 19.79 1.27
CA PHE A 258 -15.52 19.79 0.32
C PHE A 258 -15.10 19.09 -0.98
N ALA A 259 -16.08 18.68 -1.78
CA ALA A 259 -15.87 18.15 -3.12
C ALA A 259 -15.95 19.28 -4.16
N VAL A 260 -15.28 19.11 -5.29
CA VAL A 260 -15.38 20.01 -6.45
C VAL A 260 -15.84 19.23 -7.67
N GLU A 261 -16.85 19.75 -8.37
CA GLU A 261 -17.15 19.39 -9.74
C GLU A 261 -16.44 20.37 -10.68
N THR A 262 -15.48 19.86 -11.43
CA THR A 262 -14.76 20.61 -12.46
C THR A 262 -15.41 20.33 -13.81
N LEU A 263 -16.24 21.27 -14.29
CA LEU A 263 -16.88 21.17 -15.60
C LEU A 263 -15.96 21.78 -16.67
N ILE A 264 -15.38 20.94 -17.53
CA ILE A 264 -14.47 21.35 -18.61
C ILE A 264 -15.22 21.37 -19.93
N CYS A 265 -15.20 22.50 -20.63
CA CYS A 265 -15.91 22.71 -21.90
C CYS A 265 -14.94 23.07 -23.04
N SER A 266 -15.26 22.57 -24.25
CA SER A 266 -14.62 22.92 -25.54
C SER A 266 -15.07 24.29 -26.09
#